data_AF-A0A4S2SEB6-F1
#
_entry.id   AF-A0A4S2SEB6-F1
#
_cell.length_a   1.000
_cell.length_b   1.000
_cell.length_c   1.000
_cell.angle_alpha   90.00
_cell.angle_beta   90.00
_cell.angle_gamma   90.00
#
_symmetry.space_group_name_H-M   'P 1'
#
loop_
_entity.id
_entity.type
_entity.pdbx_description
1 polymer ?
#
loop_
_entity_poly.entity_id
_entity_poly.type
_entity_poly.pdbx_seq_one_letter_code
_entity_poly.pdbx_strand_id
1 'polypeptide(L)' 'MVARVVLEKHIASQGYYCPGYGVAPHAATDLTVDHIVPRSKGGSDQPDNLRVLCRACNSSKHNK' A
#
# COMPACT_ATOMS: atom_id res chain seq x y z
N MET A 1 -8.02 12.37 -5.55
CA MET A 1 -7.24 12.08 -4.32
C MET A 1 -6.04 11.21 -4.71
N VAL A 2 -4.83 11.55 -4.27
CA VAL A 2 -3.56 10.92 -4.73
C VAL A 2 -3.54 9.40 -4.48
N ALA A 3 -4.06 8.95 -3.33
CA ALA A 3 -4.15 7.53 -2.98
C ALA A 3 -4.88 6.68 -4.04
N ARG A 4 -5.98 7.17 -4.61
CA ARG A 4 -6.73 6.42 -5.64
C ARG A 4 -5.89 6.22 -6.90
N VAL A 5 -5.14 7.25 -7.31
CA VAL A 5 -4.27 7.20 -8.49
C VAL A 5 -3.13 6.19 -8.30
N VAL A 6 -2.55 6.12 -7.10
CA VAL A 6 -1.50 5.14 -6.77
C VAL A 6 -2.03 3.72 -6.90
N LEU A 7 -3.22 3.44 -6.37
CA LEU A 7 -3.84 2.13 -6.45
C LEU A 7 -4.17 1.73 -7.90
N GLU A 8 -4.78 2.63 -8.67
CA GLU A 8 -5.11 2.40 -10.08
C GLU A 8 -3.86 2.12 -10.92
N LYS A 9 -2.78 2.90 -10.72
CA LYS A 9 -1.49 2.68 -11.41
C LYS A 9 -0.86 1.34 -11.04
N HIS A 10 -0.93 0.96 -9.78
CA HIS A 10 -0.41 -0.33 -9.32
C HIS A 10 -1.17 -1.49 -9.97
N ILE A 11 -2.51 -1.44 -9.96
CA ILE A 11 -3.33 -2.49 -10.59
C ILE A 11 -3.08 -2.53 -12.10
N ALA A 12 -2.95 -1.38 -12.77
CA ALA A 12 -2.68 -1.34 -14.20
C ALA A 12 -1.29 -1.91 -14.57
N SER A 13 -0.30 -1.78 -13.69
CA SER A 13 1.09 -2.18 -13.96
C SER A 13 1.45 -3.57 -13.43
N GLN A 14 0.85 -4.01 -12.33
CA GLN A 14 1.19 -5.25 -11.62
C GLN A 14 -0.02 -6.17 -11.43
N GLY A 15 -1.24 -5.72 -11.76
CA GLY A 15 -2.47 -6.44 -11.49
C GLY A 15 -2.85 -6.43 -10.00
N TYR A 16 -3.70 -7.38 -9.63
CA TYR A 16 -4.11 -7.62 -8.25
C TYR A 16 -3.01 -8.36 -7.48
N TYR A 17 -1.93 -7.64 -7.23
CA TYR A 17 -0.70 -8.14 -6.63
C TYR A 17 -0.32 -7.30 -5.41
N CYS A 18 0.03 -7.94 -4.31
CA CYS A 18 0.56 -7.31 -3.12
C CYS A 18 2.09 -7.52 -3.05
N PRO A 19 2.90 -6.46 -2.90
CA PRO A 19 4.34 -6.59 -2.64
C PRO A 19 4.69 -7.35 -1.35
N GLY A 20 3.74 -7.49 -0.42
CA GLY A 20 3.93 -8.15 0.86
C GLY A 20 4.52 -7.25 1.94
N TYR A 21 4.23 -7.55 3.21
CA TYR A 21 4.85 -6.91 4.38
C TYR A 21 5.19 -7.97 5.42
N GLY A 22 6.48 -8.28 5.57
CA GLY A 22 6.94 -9.39 6.43
C GLY A 22 6.56 -10.78 5.91
N VAL A 23 6.09 -10.87 4.66
CA VAL A 23 5.76 -12.09 3.93
C VAL A 23 6.19 -11.93 2.47
N ALA A 24 6.30 -13.04 1.74
CA ALA A 24 6.57 -13.00 0.31
C ALA A 24 5.45 -12.27 -0.46
N PRO A 25 5.77 -11.64 -1.60
CA PRO A 25 4.76 -11.04 -2.46
C PRO A 25 3.76 -12.09 -2.99
N HIS A 26 2.50 -11.70 -3.15
CA HIS A 26 1.41 -12.63 -3.47
C HIS A 26 0.24 -11.93 -4.18
N ALA A 27 -0.63 -12.69 -4.85
CA ALA A 27 -1.85 -12.16 -5.42
C ALA A 27 -2.84 -11.73 -4.32
N ALA A 28 -3.46 -10.56 -4.49
CA ALA A 28 -4.46 -10.04 -3.55
C ALA A 28 -5.41 -9.07 -4.27
N THR A 29 -6.71 -9.21 -4.05
CA THR A 29 -7.75 -8.35 -4.65
C THR A 29 -8.18 -7.20 -3.75
N ASP A 30 -7.88 -7.29 -2.46
CA ASP A 30 -8.23 -6.32 -1.41
C ASP A 30 -7.09 -5.32 -1.15
N LEU A 31 -6.57 -4.73 -2.23
CA LEU A 31 -5.47 -3.77 -2.17
C LEU A 31 -5.91 -2.43 -1.57
N THR A 32 -5.02 -1.88 -0.74
CA THR A 32 -5.16 -0.60 -0.05
C THR A 32 -3.90 0.23 -0.22
N VAL A 33 -4.03 1.55 -0.04
CA VAL A 33 -2.87 2.45 0.01
C VAL A 33 -2.52 2.75 1.45
N ASP A 34 -1.24 2.62 1.77
CA ASP A 34 -0.65 2.86 3.07
C ASP A 34 0.44 3.94 2.97
N HIS A 35 0.56 4.77 4.00
CA HIS A 35 1.64 5.75 4.11
C HIS A 35 2.89 5.07 4.69
N ILE A 36 4.01 5.07 3.97
CA ILE A 36 5.28 4.50 4.44
C ILE A 36 5.67 5.15 5.78
N VAL A 37 5.77 6.47 5.79
CA VAL A 37 5.82 7.28 7.01
C VAL A 37 4.39 7.70 7.36
N PRO A 38 3.88 7.36 8.56
CA PRO A 38 2.53 7.76 8.97
C PRO A 38 2.34 9.28 8.94
N ARG A 39 1.14 9.74 8.58
CA ARG A 39 0.79 11.18 8.61
C ARG A 39 1.02 11.81 9.99
N SER A 40 0.75 11.07 11.06
CA SER A 40 1.01 11.53 12.45
C SER A 40 2.50 11.77 12.76
N LYS A 41 3.41 11.19 11.95
CA LYS A 41 4.86 11.38 12.04
C LYS A 41 5.39 12.31 10.94
N GLY A 42 4.52 13.07 10.27
CA GLY A 42 4.90 14.02 9.21
C GLY A 42 4.99 13.42 7.81
N GLY A 43 4.45 12.22 7.58
CA GLY A 43 4.40 11.63 6.24
C GLY A 43 3.55 12.42 5.25
N SER A 44 4.05 12.56 4.02
CA SER A 44 3.38 13.25 2.92
C SER A 44 2.31 12.37 2.25
N ASP A 45 1.34 13.00 1.57
CA ASP A 45 0.41 12.32 0.65
C ASP A 45 0.99 12.19 -0.77
N GLN A 46 2.30 12.37 -0.92
CA GLN A 46 3.00 12.27 -2.20
C GLN A 46 3.21 10.81 -2.58
N PRO A 47 3.23 10.46 -3.90
CA PRO A 47 3.36 9.07 -4.34
C PRO A 47 4.61 8.34 -3.84
N ASP A 48 5.66 9.07 -3.48
CA ASP A 48 6.91 8.53 -2.92
C ASP A 48 6.75 8.00 -1.48
N ASN A 49 5.82 8.56 -0.71
CA ASN A 49 5.48 8.12 0.65
C ASN A 49 4.26 7.20 0.68
N LEU A 50 3.69 6.85 -0.48
CA LEU A 50 2.55 5.95 -0.58
C LEU A 50 3.00 4.60 -1.11
N ARG A 51 2.49 3.52 -0.52
CA ARG A 51 2.70 2.16 -1.01
C ARG A 51 1.37 1.42 -1.10
N VAL A 52 1.33 0.41 -1.97
CA VAL A 52 0.18 -0.49 -2.11
C VAL A 52 0.44 -1.77 -1.32
N LEU A 53 -0.53 -2.16 -0.49
CA LEU A 53 -0.54 -3.43 0.25
C LEU A 53 -1.97 -3.98 0.33
N CYS A 54 -2.12 -5.31 0.38
CA CYS A 54 -3.40 -5.91 0.74
C CYS A 54 -3.80 -5.52 2.17
N ARG A 55 -5.10 -5.62 2.48
CA ARG A 55 -5.62 -5.26 3.80
C ARG A 55 -4.94 -6.02 4.94
N ALA A 56 -4.61 -7.30 4.71
CA ALA A 56 -3.91 -8.13 5.70
C ALA A 56 -2.47 -7.63 5.99
N CYS A 57 -1.69 -7.35 4.94
CA CYS A 57 -0.33 -6.81 5.08
C CYS A 57 -0.34 -5.42 5.72
N ASN A 58 -1.29 -4.57 5.32
CA ASN A 58 -1.44 -3.25 5.90
C ASN A 58 -1.80 -3.34 7.41
N SER A 59 -2.77 -4.16 7.78
CA SER A 59 -3.13 -4.41 9.19
C SER A 59 -1.96 -4.94 10.02
N SER A 60 -1.16 -5.86 9.48
CA SER A 60 0.04 -6.39 10.15
C SER A 60 1.07 -5.31 10.48
N LYS A 61 1.19 -4.28 9.63
CA LYS A 61 2.08 -3.13 9.86
C LYS A 61 1.58 -2.22 10.97
N HIS A 62 0.27 -2.09 11.17
CA HIS A 62 -0.29 -1.28 12.26
C HIS A 62 -0.19 -1.95 13.63
N ASN A 63 -0.05 -3.29 13.66
CA ASN A 63 0.07 -4.07 14.89
C ASN A 63 1.53 -4.34 15.31
N LYS A 64 2.51 -3.71 14.64
CA LYS A 64 3.95 -3.80 14.94
C LYS A 64 4.51 -2.41 15.15
#